data_AF-B4K493-F1
#
_entry.id   AF-B4K493-F1
#
_cell.length_a   1.000
_cell.length_b   1.000
_cell.length_c   1.000
_cell.angle_alpha   90.00
_cell.angle_beta   90.00
_cell.angle_gamma   90.00
#
_symmetry.space_group_name_H-M   'P 1'
#
loop_
_entity.id
_entity.type
_entity.pdbx_description
1 polymer ?
#
loop_
_entity_poly.entity_id
_entity_poly.type
_entity_poly.pdbx_seq_one_letter_code
_entity_poly.pdbx_strand_id
1 'polypeptide(L)'
;SGLYAADNNDPDSIKLHMTLLNSRYTNKKPNKNESNSFDAREILKRFGDYDFGKAQCNEVHMCVCKSYCEGDDFYMTTGSLKF
;
A
#
# COMPACT_ATOMS: atom_id res chain seq x y z
N SER A 1 -12.55 4.66 -0.85
CA SER A 1 -12.98 3.40 -0.24
C SER A 1 -11.84 2.41 -0.38
N GLY A 2 -11.19 2.06 0.73
CA GLY A 2 -10.09 1.09 0.75
C GLY A 2 -10.61 -0.34 0.59
N LEU A 3 -9.69 -1.24 0.24
CA LEU A 3 -9.95 -2.68 0.09
C LEU A 3 -10.46 -3.23 1.42
N TYR A 4 -11.74 -3.59 1.46
CA TYR A 4 -12.37 -4.24 2.59
C TYR A 4 -12.05 -5.74 2.50
N ALA A 5 -10.94 -6.14 3.12
CA ALA A 5 -10.79 -7.53 3.53
C ALA A 5 -11.78 -7.74 4.68
N ALA A 6 -12.78 -8.60 4.47
CA ALA A 6 -13.67 -9.06 5.53
C ALA A 6 -12.91 -10.02 6.46
N ASP A 7 -11.84 -9.52 7.05
CA ASP A 7 -11.19 -10.18 8.16
C ASP A 7 -11.94 -9.81 9.43
N ASN A 8 -11.90 -10.71 10.42
CA ASN A 8 -12.35 -10.48 11.78
C ASN A 8 -11.73 -9.18 12.34
N ASN A 9 -12.42 -8.06 12.18
CA ASN A 9 -11.94 -6.74 12.55
C ASN A 9 -12.27 -6.53 14.02
N ASP A 10 -11.40 -7.03 14.89
CA ASP A 10 -11.25 -6.43 16.20
C ASP A 10 -10.87 -4.95 15.99
N PRO A 11 -11.71 -3.98 16.41
CA PRO A 11 -11.44 -2.56 16.23
C PRO A 11 -10.12 -2.11 16.89
N ASP A 12 -9.57 -2.90 17.80
CA ASP A 12 -8.30 -2.62 18.47
C ASP A 12 -7.08 -3.26 17.77
N SER A 13 -7.28 -3.96 16.65
CA SER A 13 -6.20 -4.63 15.91
C SER A 13 -5.65 -3.80 14.75
N ILE A 14 -4.32 -3.74 14.66
CA ILE A 14 -3.59 -3.08 13.56
C ILE A 14 -2.91 -4.15 12.71
N LYS A 15 -3.08 -4.06 11.38
CA LYS A 15 -2.40 -4.93 10.41
C LYS A 15 -1.30 -4.18 9.67
N LEU A 16 -0.06 -4.59 9.94
CA LEU A 16 1.09 -4.13 9.17
C LEU A 16 1.15 -4.89 7.84
N HIS A 17 1.18 -4.17 6.73
CA HIS A 17 1.33 -4.74 5.39
C HIS A 17 2.10 -3.78 4.49
N MET A 18 2.72 -4.30 3.43
CA MET A 18 3.38 -3.51 2.38
C MET A 18 2.50 -3.48 1.13
N THR A 19 2.16 -2.28 0.65
CA THR A 19 1.37 -2.12 -0.57
C THR A 19 2.28 -2.09 -1.78
N LEU A 20 2.13 -3.05 -2.71
CA LEU A 20 2.88 -3.08 -3.97
C LEU A 20 2.09 -2.45 -5.14
N LEU A 21 0.77 -2.63 -5.17
CA LEU A 21 -0.10 -2.18 -6.25
C LEU A 21 -1.41 -1.63 -5.69
N ASN A 22 -1.92 -0.56 -6.30
CA ASN A 22 -3.19 0.04 -5.90
C ASN A 22 -3.99 0.49 -7.13
N SER A 23 -5.14 -0.15 -7.37
CA SER A 23 -6.03 0.13 -8.52
C SER A 23 -6.53 1.56 -8.59
N ARG A 24 -6.50 2.31 -7.47
CA ARG A 24 -6.87 3.73 -7.46
C ARG A 24 -6.00 4.58 -8.38
N TYR A 25 -4.75 4.17 -8.61
CA TYR A 25 -3.77 4.91 -9.42
C TYR A 25 -3.64 4.37 -10.84
N THR A 26 -4.64 3.65 -11.33
CA THR A 26 -4.66 3.21 -12.72
C THR A 26 -4.80 4.41 -13.69
N ASN A 27 -4.13 4.35 -14.83
CA ASN A 27 -4.24 5.34 -15.90
C ASN A 27 -5.58 5.27 -16.66
N LYS A 28 -6.43 4.29 -16.36
CA LYS A 28 -7.76 4.16 -16.96
C LYS A 28 -8.70 5.19 -16.34
N LYS A 29 -9.41 5.94 -17.20
CA LYS A 29 -10.51 6.79 -16.73
C LYS A 29 -11.54 5.89 -16.06
N PRO A 30 -11.93 6.15 -14.80
CA PRO A 30 -12.90 5.31 -14.12
C PRO A 30 -14.24 5.46 -14.83
N ASN A 31 -14.66 4.41 -15.54
CA ASN A 31 -16.07 4.30 -15.93
C ASN A 31 -16.87 4.12 -14.64
N LYS A 32 -17.97 4.86 -14.49
CA LYS A 32 -18.84 4.79 -13.29
C LYS A 32 -19.35 3.36 -12.98
N ASN A 33 -19.28 2.47 -13.96
CA ASN A 33 -19.74 1.09 -13.88
C ASN A 33 -18.61 0.06 -13.69
N GLU A 34 -17.34 0.48 -13.68
CA GLU A 34 -16.19 -0.42 -13.48
C GLU A 34 -15.79 -0.46 -12.01
N SER A 35 -15.58 -1.66 -11.48
CA SER A 35 -15.05 -1.85 -10.13
C SER A 35 -13.59 -1.36 -10.08
N ASN A 36 -13.20 -0.68 -9.01
CA ASN A 36 -11.79 -0.32 -8.73
C ASN A 36 -11.00 -1.58 -8.30
N SER A 37 -10.98 -2.61 -9.16
CA SER A 37 -10.34 -3.89 -8.92
C SER A 37 -9.41 -4.25 -10.10
N PHE A 38 -8.56 -5.24 -9.90
CA PHE A 38 -7.71 -5.79 -10.95
C PHE A 38 -7.59 -7.30 -10.77
N ASP A 39 -7.37 -8.01 -11.88
CA ASP A 39 -7.10 -9.45 -11.84
C ASP A 39 -5.67 -9.70 -11.33
N ALA A 40 -5.57 -10.23 -10.11
CA ALA A 40 -4.30 -10.54 -9.48
C ALA A 40 -3.90 -12.03 -9.60
N ARG A 41 -4.66 -12.88 -10.31
CA ARG A 41 -4.46 -14.34 -10.29
C ARG A 41 -3.05 -14.75 -10.71
N GLU A 42 -2.52 -14.18 -11.79
CA GLU A 42 -1.17 -14.49 -12.26
C GLU A 42 -0.07 -13.95 -11.33
N ILE A 43 -0.32 -12.83 -10.66
CA ILE A 43 0.61 -12.28 -9.65
C ILE A 43 0.65 -13.22 -8.45
N LEU A 44 -0.51 -13.64 -7.94
CA LEU A 44 -0.61 -14.58 -6.83
C LEU A 44 -0.04 -15.96 -7.18
N LYS A 45 -0.22 -16.43 -8.41
CA LYS A 45 0.39 -17.68 -8.87
C LYS A 45 1.92 -17.66 -8.81
N ARG A 46 2.54 -16.50 -9.05
CA ARG A 46 4.00 -16.35 -9.06
C ARG A 46 4.58 -15.97 -7.70
N PHE A 47 3.85 -15.15 -6.94
CA PHE A 47 4.36 -14.47 -5.76
C PHE A 47 3.54 -14.72 -4.48
N GLY A 48 2.48 -15.53 -4.54
CA GLY A 48 1.59 -15.79 -3.40
C GLY A 48 2.30 -16.43 -2.21
N ASP A 49 3.25 -17.33 -2.49
CA ASP A 49 4.09 -18.01 -1.50
C ASP A 49 5.56 -17.56 -1.58
N TYR A 50 5.83 -16.42 -2.23
CA TYR A 50 7.19 -15.93 -2.41
C TYR A 50 7.69 -15.21 -1.15
N ASP A 51 8.86 -15.61 -0.67
CA ASP A 51 9.53 -14.93 0.44
C ASP A 51 10.27 -13.69 -0.08
N PHE A 52 9.74 -12.51 0.25
CA PHE A 52 10.35 -11.20 -0.06
C PHE A 52 11.54 -10.87 0.86
N GLY A 53 11.84 -11.73 1.81
CA GLY A 53 12.91 -11.55 2.78
C GLY A 53 12.46 -10.75 4.01
N LYS A 54 13.45 -10.26 4.75
CA LYS A 54 13.26 -9.56 6.02
C LYS A 54 13.75 -8.13 5.89
N ALA A 55 12.98 -7.20 6.44
CA ALA A 55 13.36 -5.80 6.58
C ALA A 55 13.51 -5.44 8.07
N GLN A 56 14.57 -4.73 8.41
CA GLN A 56 14.73 -4.15 9.73
C GLN A 56 14.16 -2.73 9.73
N CYS A 57 13.23 -2.45 10.64
CA CYS A 57 12.69 -1.11 10.83
C CYS A 57 13.56 -0.35 11.84
N ASN A 58 14.33 0.62 11.35
CA ASN A 58 15.23 1.45 12.17
C ASN A 58 14.73 2.88 12.34
N GLU A 59 13.75 3.30 11.55
CA GLU A 59 13.22 4.65 11.53
C GLU A 59 11.75 4.64 11.14
N VAL A 60 10.96 5.52 11.76
CA VAL A 60 9.57 5.81 11.39
C VAL A 60 9.50 7.25 10.89
N HIS A 61 8.86 7.44 9.73
CA HIS A 61 8.62 8.75 9.14
C HIS A 61 7.13 9.11 9.22
N MET A 62 6.85 10.34 9.63
CA MET A 62 5.52 10.94 9.48
C MET A 62 5.49 11.68 8.15
N CYS A 63 4.64 11.23 7.23
CA CYS A 63 4.58 11.77 5.87
C CYS A 63 3.20 12.35 5.56
N VAL A 64 3.18 13.35 4.68
CA VAL A 64 1.92 13.91 4.16
C VAL A 64 1.42 13.04 3.00
N CYS A 65 0.14 12.66 3.06
CA CYS A 65 -0.46 11.84 2.02
C CYS A 65 -0.59 12.62 0.71
N LYS A 66 -0.27 11.96 -0.42
CA LYS A 66 -0.38 12.52 -1.79
C LYS A 66 0.52 13.73 -2.08
N SER A 67 1.53 13.97 -1.27
CA SER A 67 2.60 14.92 -1.57
C SER A 67 3.88 14.17 -1.93
N TYR A 68 4.53 14.64 -2.98
CA TYR A 68 5.86 14.22 -3.40
C TYR A 68 6.79 15.41 -3.21
N CYS A 69 8.02 15.19 -2.78
CA CYS A 69 9.04 16.23 -2.88
C CYS A 69 9.50 16.32 -4.34
N GLU A 70 9.64 17.52 -4.89
CA GLU A 70 10.25 17.68 -6.22
C GLU A 70 11.66 17.09 -6.20
N GLY A 71 11.90 16.07 -7.03
CA GLY A 71 13.18 15.36 -7.11
C GLY A 71 13.34 14.15 -6.19
N ASP A 72 12.31 13.78 -5.42
CA ASP A 72 12.30 12.58 -4.58
C ASP A 72 11.18 11.61 -5.01
N ASP A 73 11.50 10.31 -5.03
CA ASP A 73 10.53 9.24 -5.30
C ASP A 73 9.75 8.84 -4.03
N PHE A 74 9.96 9.58 -2.92
CA PHE A 74 9.32 9.34 -1.61
C PHE A 74 8.28 10.41 -1.22
N TYR A 75 7.43 10.07 -0.25
CA TYR A 75 6.46 11.01 0.30
C TYR A 75 7.14 12.15 1.05
N MET A 76 6.58 13.36 0.97
CA MET A 76 7.06 14.49 1.78
C MET A 76 7.00 14.14 3.27
N THR A 77 8.16 14.17 3.93
CA THR A 77 8.33 13.83 5.34
C THR A 77 8.23 15.09 6.19
N THR A 78 7.39 15.08 7.22
CA THR A 78 7.23 16.18 8.20
C THR A 78 7.98 15.95 9.50
N GLY A 79 8.42 14.71 9.75
CA GLY A 79 9.22 14.35 10.92
C GLY A 79 9.63 12.88 10.88
N SER A 80 10.64 12.51 11.67
CA SER A 80 11.05 11.12 11.81
C SER A 80 11.56 10.79 13.21
N LEU A 81 11.56 9.50 13.54
CA LEU A 81 12.04 8.93 14.80
C LEU A 81 12.90 7.70 14.50
N LYS A 82 14.16 7.71 14.97
CA LYS A 82 15.09 6.58 14.88
C LYS A 82 15.06 5.72 16.14
N PHE A 83 15.32 4.42 15.98
CA PHE A 83 15.40 3.44 17.06
C PHE A 83 16.84 3.01 17.35
#